data_AF-A0A2M8Q6Z3-F1
#
_entry.id   AF-A0A2M8Q6Z3-F1
#
_cell.length_a   1.000
_cell.length_b   1.000
_cell.length_c   1.000
_cell.angle_alpha   90.00
_cell.angle_beta   90.00
_cell.angle_gamma   90.00
#
_symmetry.space_group_name_H-M   'P 1'
#
loop_
_entity.id
_entity.type
_entity.pdbx_description
1 polymer ?
#
loop_
_entity_poly.entity_id
_entity_poly.type
_entity_poly.pdbx_seq_one_letter_code
_entity_poly.pdbx_strand_id
1 'polypeptide(L)'
;GNAFIATNLELGGKDPAYVRADADLAHAVENLVDGACFNAGQSCCGIERIYVHERLFDDFVAGYVALASQYVLGDPRDPLTTLGPMVRAAAADFARGQVQEALQQGATALIDTSRFPLDRPGSPYMAPQCLIHVTH
;
A
#
# COMPACT_ATOMS: atom_id res chain seq x y z
N GLY A 1 41.73 -13.49 -3.97
CA GLY A 1 41.69 -13.03 -5.37
C GLY A 1 40.80 -11.83 -5.42
N ASN A 2 41.37 -10.63 -5.61
CA ASN A 2 40.61 -9.40 -5.67
C ASN A 2 40.31 -9.11 -7.15
N ALA A 3 39.13 -9.53 -7.61
CA ALA A 3 38.62 -9.14 -8.90
C ALA A 3 37.77 -7.87 -8.74
N PHE A 4 38.06 -6.84 -9.53
CA PHE A 4 37.20 -5.67 -9.66
C PHE A 4 36.03 -6.03 -10.57
N ILE A 5 34.93 -6.49 -9.97
CA ILE A 5 33.71 -6.86 -10.70
C ILE A 5 32.86 -5.60 -10.86
N ALA A 6 32.54 -5.24 -12.11
CA ALA A 6 31.57 -4.19 -12.40
C ALA A 6 30.18 -4.62 -11.89
N THR A 7 29.50 -3.73 -11.18
CA THR A 7 28.17 -4.00 -10.61
C THR A 7 27.19 -2.87 -10.95
N ASN A 8 25.94 -3.25 -11.20
CA ASN A 8 24.78 -2.36 -11.30
C ASN A 8 23.68 -2.97 -10.41
N LEU A 9 23.09 -2.17 -9.51
CA LEU A 9 22.14 -2.64 -8.50
C LEU A 9 20.90 -1.74 -8.50
N GLU A 10 19.72 -2.34 -8.52
CA GLU A 10 18.42 -1.68 -8.37
C GLU A 10 17.78 -2.23 -7.08
N LEU A 11 17.62 -1.38 -6.07
CA LEU A 11 17.41 -1.81 -4.68
C LEU A 11 16.04 -1.42 -4.09
N GLY A 12 15.07 -1.13 -4.95
CA GLY A 12 13.75 -0.66 -4.55
C GLY A 12 13.74 0.80 -4.10
N GLY A 13 12.58 1.26 -3.62
CA GLY A 13 12.33 2.65 -3.28
C GLY A 13 11.39 2.82 -2.10
N LYS A 14 10.96 4.06 -1.89
CA LYS A 14 9.88 4.44 -0.98
C LYS A 14 9.15 5.58 -1.66
N ASP A 15 8.54 5.27 -2.80
CA ASP A 15 8.30 6.29 -3.81
C ASP A 15 7.17 7.24 -3.37
N PRO A 16 7.42 8.56 -3.39
CA PRO A 16 6.44 9.55 -3.00
C PRO A 16 5.54 9.98 -4.16
N ALA A 17 4.28 10.29 -3.84
CA ALA A 17 3.37 11.04 -4.69
C ALA A 17 2.97 12.34 -3.99
N TYR A 18 2.74 13.41 -4.76
CA TYR A 18 2.20 14.67 -4.25
C TYR A 18 0.92 15.07 -4.98
N VAL A 19 -0.20 15.13 -4.26
CA VAL A 19 -1.47 15.62 -4.75
C VAL A 19 -1.54 17.13 -4.49
N ARG A 20 -1.23 17.90 -5.53
CA ARG A 20 -1.28 19.37 -5.50
C ARG A 20 -2.74 19.85 -5.38
N ALA A 21 -2.91 21.08 -4.91
CA ALA A 21 -4.22 21.64 -4.61
C ALA A 21 -5.19 21.83 -5.80
N ASP A 22 -4.69 21.71 -7.02
CA ASP A 22 -5.43 21.81 -8.29
C ASP A 22 -5.39 20.50 -9.08
N ALA A 23 -4.95 19.41 -8.45
CA ALA A 23 -5.01 18.09 -9.05
C ALA A 23 -6.46 17.68 -9.31
N ASP A 24 -6.69 16.94 -10.39
CA ASP A 24 -7.93 16.19 -10.55
C ASP A 24 -7.98 15.13 -9.45
N LEU A 25 -8.86 15.35 -8.47
CA LEU A 25 -8.92 14.55 -7.26
C LEU A 25 -9.37 13.11 -7.55
N ALA A 26 -10.36 12.94 -8.43
CA ALA A 26 -10.87 11.61 -8.76
C ALA A 26 -9.79 10.78 -9.45
N HIS A 27 -9.11 11.39 -10.43
CA HIS A 27 -7.99 10.76 -11.12
C HIS A 27 -6.83 10.47 -10.16
N ALA A 28 -6.52 11.38 -9.23
CA ALA A 28 -5.46 11.19 -8.23
C ALA A 28 -5.76 10.01 -7.30
N VAL A 29 -7.00 9.89 -6.80
CA VAL A 29 -7.41 8.77 -5.93
C VAL A 29 -7.27 7.44 -6.68
N GLU A 30 -7.82 7.35 -7.89
CA GLU A 30 -7.79 6.11 -8.68
C GLU A 30 -6.35 5.62 -8.91
N ASN A 31 -5.48 6.49 -9.43
CA ASN A 31 -4.11 6.13 -9.78
C ASN A 31 -3.23 5.85 -8.56
N LEU A 32 -3.42 6.57 -7.45
CA LEU A 32 -2.58 6.39 -6.28
C LEU A 32 -2.99 5.19 -5.43
N VAL A 33 -4.28 4.83 -5.40
CA VAL A 33 -4.71 3.57 -4.78
C VAL A 33 -4.20 2.38 -5.59
N ASP A 34 -4.31 2.42 -6.92
CA ASP A 34 -3.76 1.38 -7.79
C ASP A 34 -2.23 1.28 -7.64
N GLY A 35 -1.52 2.41 -7.71
CA GLY A 35 -0.06 2.45 -7.55
C GLY A 35 0.43 1.94 -6.19
N ALA A 36 -0.38 2.06 -5.13
CA ALA A 36 -0.06 1.53 -3.80
C ALA A 36 -0.38 0.04 -3.65
N CYS A 37 -1.39 -0.46 -4.36
CA CYS A 37 -1.92 -1.82 -4.15
C CYS A 37 -1.59 -2.80 -5.28
N PHE A 38 -1.13 -2.31 -6.43
CA PHE A 38 -0.75 -3.13 -7.57
C PHE A 38 0.27 -4.20 -7.16
N ASN A 39 0.05 -5.44 -7.60
CA ASN A 39 0.84 -6.61 -7.18
C ASN A 39 0.93 -6.80 -5.65
N ALA A 40 -0.15 -6.47 -4.93
CA ALA A 40 -0.20 -6.43 -3.47
C ALA A 40 0.87 -5.51 -2.85
N GLY A 41 1.15 -4.38 -3.51
CA GLY A 41 2.16 -3.40 -3.10
C GLY A 41 3.61 -3.84 -3.36
N GLN A 42 3.84 -4.95 -4.04
CA GLN A 42 5.18 -5.50 -4.29
C GLN A 42 5.73 -5.02 -5.64
N SER A 43 6.00 -3.71 -5.72
CA SER A 43 6.61 -3.09 -6.90
C SER A 43 7.79 -2.23 -6.46
N CYS A 44 8.91 -2.29 -7.20
CA CYS A 44 10.07 -1.43 -6.90
C CYS A 44 9.78 0.06 -7.07
N CYS A 45 8.74 0.39 -7.84
CA CYS A 45 8.21 1.74 -8.05
C CYS A 45 6.78 1.90 -7.49
N GLY A 46 6.41 1.09 -6.48
CA GLY A 46 5.12 1.19 -5.82
C GLY A 46 4.99 2.50 -5.02
N ILE A 47 3.80 3.10 -5.04
CA ILE A 47 3.54 4.30 -4.26
C ILE A 47 3.39 3.91 -2.80
N GLU A 48 4.27 4.44 -1.95
CA GLU A 48 4.27 4.11 -0.52
C GLU A 48 4.07 5.33 0.38
N ARG A 49 4.22 6.55 -0.16
CA ARG A 49 4.03 7.80 0.57
C ARG A 49 3.25 8.79 -0.27
N ILE A 50 2.08 9.21 0.21
CA ILE A 50 1.24 10.16 -0.51
C ILE A 50 1.14 11.44 0.33
N TYR A 51 1.71 12.52 -0.19
CA TYR A 51 1.53 13.86 0.35
C TYR A 51 0.33 14.51 -0.33
N VAL A 52 -0.63 14.99 0.44
CA VAL A 52 -1.82 15.64 -0.09
C VAL A 52 -1.86 17.07 0.39
N HIS A 53 -2.11 18.00 -0.51
CA HIS A 53 -2.34 19.39 -0.12
C HIS A 53 -3.53 19.47 0.85
N GLU A 54 -3.39 20.20 1.96
CA GLU A 54 -4.36 20.25 3.07
C GLU A 54 -5.83 20.41 2.63
N ARG A 55 -6.10 21.29 1.65
CA ARG A 55 -7.43 21.54 1.07
C ARG A 55 -8.12 20.31 0.47
N LEU A 56 -7.36 19.30 0.08
CA LEU A 56 -7.86 18.07 -0.55
C LEU A 56 -7.72 16.86 0.37
N PHE A 57 -7.11 17.00 1.55
CA PHE A 57 -6.72 15.87 2.38
C PHE A 57 -7.89 14.97 2.76
N ASP A 58 -8.94 15.56 3.34
CA ASP A 58 -10.10 14.80 3.82
C ASP A 58 -10.82 14.07 2.67
N ASP A 59 -11.06 14.78 1.56
CA ASP A 59 -11.74 14.21 0.39
C ASP A 59 -10.88 13.13 -0.29
N PHE A 60 -9.56 13.33 -0.38
CA PHE A 60 -8.64 12.33 -0.90
C PHE A 60 -8.64 11.07 -0.04
N VAL A 61 -8.52 11.23 1.28
CA VAL A 61 -8.50 10.11 2.23
C VAL A 61 -9.82 9.34 2.18
N ALA A 62 -10.95 10.04 2.15
CA ALA A 62 -12.26 9.42 1.99
C ALA A 62 -12.36 8.62 0.68
N GLY A 63 -11.89 9.19 -0.43
CA GLY A 63 -11.84 8.53 -1.73
C GLY A 63 -10.94 7.29 -1.73
N TYR A 64 -9.74 7.39 -1.15
CA TYR A 64 -8.79 6.29 -1.02
C TYR A 64 -9.42 5.12 -0.24
N VAL A 65 -9.98 5.41 0.94
CA VAL A 65 -10.61 4.39 1.81
C VAL A 65 -11.78 3.74 1.10
N ALA A 66 -12.63 4.53 0.43
CA ALA A 66 -13.77 4.02 -0.31
C ALA A 66 -13.37 3.09 -1.46
N LEU A 67 -12.32 3.43 -2.22
CA LEU A 67 -11.82 2.61 -3.32
C LEU A 67 -11.09 1.35 -2.84
N ALA A 68 -10.14 1.50 -1.91
CA ALA A 68 -9.40 0.35 -1.36
C ALA A 68 -10.31 -0.66 -0.67
N SER A 69 -11.39 -0.21 -0.03
CA SER A 69 -12.40 -1.08 0.60
C SER A 69 -13.24 -1.91 -0.37
N GLN A 70 -13.15 -1.64 -1.68
CA GLN A 70 -13.86 -2.42 -2.71
C GLN A 70 -13.03 -3.60 -3.22
N TYR A 71 -11.75 -3.71 -2.86
CA TYR A 71 -10.92 -4.81 -3.31
C TYR A 71 -11.37 -6.16 -2.78
N VAL A 72 -11.24 -7.16 -3.64
CA VAL A 72 -11.51 -8.57 -3.34
C VAL A 72 -10.18 -9.26 -3.14
N LEU A 73 -9.78 -9.42 -1.87
CA LEU A 73 -8.59 -10.16 -1.47
C LEU A 73 -8.85 -11.66 -1.62
N GLY A 74 -8.14 -12.34 -2.52
CA GLY A 74 -8.50 -13.70 -2.90
C GLY A 74 -7.46 -14.47 -3.70
N ASP A 75 -7.81 -15.72 -4.03
CA ASP A 75 -7.00 -16.60 -4.88
C ASP A 75 -6.89 -15.99 -6.28
N PRO A 76 -5.67 -15.81 -6.83
CA PRO A 76 -5.49 -15.19 -8.15
C PRO A 76 -6.08 -16.00 -9.32
N ARG A 77 -6.53 -17.24 -9.08
CA ARG A 77 -7.25 -18.05 -10.08
C ARG A 77 -8.75 -17.76 -10.11
N ASP A 78 -9.29 -17.10 -9.10
CA ASP A 78 -10.68 -16.64 -9.09
C ASP A 78 -10.80 -15.35 -9.90
N PRO A 79 -11.65 -15.29 -10.95
CA PRO A 79 -11.82 -14.09 -11.77
C PRO A 79 -12.39 -12.88 -11.02
N LEU A 80 -12.95 -13.06 -9.82
CA LEU A 80 -13.44 -11.97 -8.98
C LEU A 80 -12.35 -11.33 -8.13
N THR A 81 -11.19 -11.96 -7.99
CA THR A 81 -10.06 -11.45 -7.20
C THR A 81 -9.48 -10.20 -7.86
N THR A 82 -9.44 -9.10 -7.11
CA THR A 82 -8.79 -7.85 -7.55
C THR A 82 -7.52 -7.54 -6.75
N LEU A 83 -7.29 -8.22 -5.64
CA LEU A 83 -6.08 -8.13 -4.84
C LEU A 83 -5.57 -9.53 -4.50
N GLY A 84 -4.41 -9.89 -5.03
CA GLY A 84 -3.79 -11.19 -4.77
C GLY A 84 -3.02 -11.25 -3.44
N PRO A 85 -2.43 -12.42 -3.12
CA PRO A 85 -1.53 -12.54 -1.97
C PRO A 85 -0.18 -11.85 -2.22
N MET A 86 0.52 -11.55 -1.14
CA MET A 86 1.96 -11.30 -1.18
C MET A 86 2.73 -12.59 -1.51
N VAL A 87 4.00 -12.45 -1.89
CA VAL A 87 4.84 -13.55 -2.39
C VAL A 87 5.01 -14.70 -1.39
N ARG A 88 4.96 -14.43 -0.08
CA ARG A 88 5.02 -15.43 0.99
C ARG A 88 4.43 -14.90 2.30
N ALA A 89 4.00 -15.80 3.17
CA ALA A 89 3.47 -15.46 4.50
C ALA A 89 4.41 -14.55 5.31
N ALA A 90 5.71 -14.87 5.34
CA ALA A 90 6.69 -14.05 6.04
C ALA A 90 6.85 -12.61 5.48
N ALA A 91 6.51 -12.37 4.20
CA ALA A 91 6.51 -11.03 3.63
C ALA A 91 5.28 -10.24 4.10
N ALA A 92 4.11 -10.89 4.13
CA ALA A 92 2.89 -10.32 4.70
C ALA A 92 3.05 -10.04 6.21
N ASP A 93 3.62 -10.97 6.98
CA ASP A 93 3.89 -10.76 8.40
C ASP A 93 4.87 -9.61 8.65
N PHE A 94 5.89 -9.46 7.80
CA PHE A 94 6.81 -8.31 7.86
C PHE A 94 6.07 -6.99 7.62
N ALA A 95 5.25 -6.91 6.57
CA ALA A 95 4.47 -5.71 6.27
C ALA A 95 3.42 -5.39 7.34
N ARG A 96 2.74 -6.41 7.91
CA ARG A 96 1.90 -6.24 9.10
C ARG A 96 2.69 -5.67 10.27
N GLY A 97 3.92 -6.12 10.49
CA GLY A 97 4.82 -5.59 11.51
C GLY A 97 5.07 -4.08 11.33
N GLN A 98 5.34 -3.64 10.11
CA GLN A 98 5.51 -2.21 9.80
C GLN A 98 4.24 -1.39 10.06
N VAL A 99 3.06 -1.94 9.72
CA VAL A 99 1.78 -1.30 10.05
C VAL A 99 1.62 -1.16 11.57
N GLN A 100 1.89 -2.23 12.33
CA GLN A 100 1.80 -2.18 13.79
C GLN A 100 2.79 -1.19 14.41
N GLU A 101 4.00 -1.12 13.88
CA GLU A 101 4.99 -0.12 14.29
C GLU A 101 4.48 1.30 14.05
N ALA A 102 3.95 1.59 12.85
CA ALA A 102 3.38 2.90 12.54
C ALA A 102 2.23 3.28 13.49
N LEU A 103 1.34 2.34 13.82
CA LEU A 103 0.25 2.56 14.78
C LEU A 103 0.79 2.87 16.20
N GLN A 104 1.83 2.16 16.64
CA GLN A 104 2.49 2.44 17.93
C GLN A 104 3.13 3.83 17.96
N GLN A 105 3.53 4.36 16.80
CA GLN A 105 4.09 5.69 16.64
C GLN A 105 3.03 6.79 16.42
N GLY A 106 1.74 6.46 16.49
CA GLY A 106 0.63 7.42 16.43
C GLY A 106 -0.11 7.51 15.10
N ALA A 107 0.24 6.65 14.12
CA ALA A 107 -0.55 6.56 12.90
C ALA A 107 -1.96 6.05 13.18
N THR A 108 -2.90 6.35 12.28
CA THR A 108 -4.27 5.84 12.32
C THR A 108 -4.55 5.02 11.07
N ALA A 109 -4.94 3.75 11.25
CA ALA A 109 -5.42 2.91 10.15
C ALA A 109 -6.89 3.19 9.85
N LEU A 110 -7.21 3.36 8.57
CA LEU A 110 -8.56 3.72 8.12
C LEU A 110 -9.28 2.58 7.39
N ILE A 111 -8.59 1.48 7.10
CA ILE A 111 -9.21 0.30 6.49
C ILE A 111 -9.62 -0.68 7.60
N ASP A 112 -10.90 -1.05 7.63
CA ASP A 112 -11.39 -2.13 8.48
C ASP A 112 -10.97 -3.49 7.90
N THR A 113 -9.89 -4.04 8.45
CA THR A 113 -9.33 -5.33 7.99
C THR A 113 -10.23 -6.52 8.31
N SER A 114 -11.24 -6.39 9.19
CA SER A 114 -12.19 -7.47 9.47
C SER A 114 -13.04 -7.84 8.23
N ARG A 115 -13.12 -6.95 7.25
CA ARG A 115 -13.75 -7.18 5.94
C ARG A 115 -12.92 -8.07 5.00
N PHE A 116 -11.67 -8.35 5.36
CA PHE A 116 -10.72 -9.12 4.56
C PHE A 116 -10.29 -10.39 5.33
N PRO A 117 -11.14 -11.42 5.41
CA PRO A 117 -10.95 -12.57 6.32
C PRO A 117 -9.71 -13.42 6.03
N LEU A 118 -9.11 -13.28 4.84
CA LEU A 118 -7.84 -13.95 4.50
C LEU A 118 -6.63 -13.27 5.13
N ASP A 119 -6.74 -11.99 5.53
CA ASP A 119 -5.69 -11.26 6.23
C ASP A 119 -5.59 -11.75 7.69
N ARG A 120 -4.63 -12.64 7.92
CA ARG A 120 -4.38 -13.24 9.22
C ARG A 120 -2.89 -13.60 9.37
N PRO A 121 -2.32 -13.49 10.58
CA PRO A 121 -0.93 -13.87 10.84
C PRO A 121 -0.56 -15.23 10.24
N GLY A 122 0.60 -15.32 9.58
CA GLY A 122 1.06 -16.53 8.91
C GLY A 122 0.37 -16.85 7.57
N SER A 123 -0.62 -16.06 7.12
CA SER A 123 -1.12 -16.12 5.74
C SER A 123 -0.33 -15.17 4.82
N PRO A 124 -0.21 -15.49 3.51
CA PRO A 124 0.35 -14.57 2.53
C PRO A 124 -0.63 -13.47 2.07
N TYR A 125 -1.89 -13.52 2.50
CA TYR A 125 -2.91 -12.54 2.11
C TYR A 125 -2.89 -11.37 3.07
N MET A 126 -2.87 -10.13 2.56
CA MET A 126 -2.85 -8.92 3.38
C MET A 126 -3.90 -7.95 2.86
N ALA A 127 -4.69 -7.37 3.77
CA ALA A 127 -5.66 -6.34 3.40
C ALA A 127 -4.94 -5.06 2.95
N PRO A 128 -5.53 -4.28 2.02
CA PRO A 128 -4.98 -2.97 1.69
C PRO A 128 -4.98 -2.07 2.95
N GLN A 129 -4.03 -1.13 3.00
CA GLN A 129 -3.89 -0.22 4.14
C GLN A 129 -3.95 1.24 3.68
N CYS A 130 -4.51 2.08 4.55
CA CYS A 130 -4.47 3.54 4.46
C CYS A 130 -4.13 4.05 5.86
N LEU A 131 -2.92 4.58 6.03
CA LEU A 131 -2.44 5.12 7.30
C LEU A 131 -2.33 6.64 7.19
N ILE A 132 -2.97 7.36 8.11
CA ILE A 132 -2.82 8.81 8.26
C ILE A 132 -2.11 9.16 9.57
N HIS A 133 -1.73 10.43 9.73
CA HIS A 133 -0.96 10.92 10.88
C HIS A 133 0.40 10.20 11.04
N VAL A 134 0.98 9.77 9.93
CA VAL A 134 2.36 9.25 9.86
C VAL A 134 3.36 10.41 9.84
N THR A 135 4.57 10.16 10.34
CA THR A 135 5.64 11.19 10.42
C THR A 135 6.87 10.85 9.55
N HIS A 136 6.89 9.69 8.89
CA HIS A 136 7.97 9.19 8.02
C HIS A 136 7.43 8.24 6.95
#